data_AF-A0A418QLF8-F1
#
_entry.id   AF-A0A418QLF8-F1
#
_cell.length_a   1.000
_cell.length_b   1.000
_cell.length_c   1.000
_cell.angle_alpha   90.00
_cell.angle_beta   90.00
_cell.angle_gamma   90.00
#
_symmetry.space_group_name_H-M   'P 1'
#
loop_
_entity.id
_entity.type
_entity.pdbx_description
1 polymer ?
#
loop_
_entity_poly.entity_id
_entity_poly.type
_entity_poly.pdbx_seq_one_letter_code
_entity_poly.pdbx_strand_id
1 'polypeptide(L)'
;MLGDLVSPRALERILQEAAQTRGSTLELLDVATLEDILKKEVFKRLQLSVPAPLAKKRVSEVLGELIKATQERLLPAQGSQIPALEEAARRFSLYFDWPETQRLRGVLTVARQEEKDGRDVGDLVREAQNLIDTMDRRLQEGLIEQGQDLAELRAAFERVQGMGGKDVRRLDTLIGQIDEAQKQGTLLPGEVERARTITFNLRKLLESSVVQTVPSDQAVIPTSATILDPDAQARVLALEQEHAAQQLNLTEREYTALLHSRADLREQHDRLRALHGQGQLTAELVEDWRTQLKVERERTLSEQRAQLARLEDALAQATATADMRIALDSARHLLDSGSLATDELQELAGMQAALAAGVNAAQQLETQRELLDIERSARNVPGASEELAPLITQARAALTQGAGVDVTELWTRLERRMGAAAQEREDFDARADRVVREYDTVRGLAGETTQRLGRMADTLRAQRRLGRMSAQARERYEQTLHDAEALLAEAHAEYRAAQEVTATFGQDALSGLLDVFDFQESSILDTDPGPAIAARTDPFGFTGGAAPTPATPTPAPAPAPTPAASAASLFD
;
A
#
# COMPACT_ATOMS: atom_id res chain seq x y z
N MET A 1 -0.93 -16.05 7.35
CA MET A 1 -1.54 -16.48 6.07
C MET A 1 -3.07 -16.39 6.09
N LEU A 2 -3.86 -17.19 6.82
CA LEU A 2 -5.35 -17.17 6.78
C LEU A 2 -6.09 -15.90 7.26
N GLY A 3 -5.41 -15.01 7.98
CA GLY A 3 -5.97 -13.78 8.53
C GLY A 3 -6.48 -12.73 7.52
N ASP A 4 -6.42 -12.99 6.21
CA ASP A 4 -7.15 -12.24 5.17
C ASP A 4 -8.58 -12.76 4.96
N LEU A 5 -8.84 -14.01 5.36
CA LEU A 5 -10.10 -14.72 5.16
C LEU A 5 -10.91 -14.93 6.44
N VAL A 6 -10.22 -15.07 7.56
CA VAL A 6 -10.83 -15.37 8.87
C VAL A 6 -10.10 -14.55 9.92
N SER A 7 -10.82 -14.09 10.95
CA SER A 7 -10.18 -13.35 12.02
C SER A 7 -9.22 -14.25 12.83
N PRO A 8 -8.14 -13.68 13.42
CA PRO A 8 -7.20 -14.45 14.23
C PRO A 8 -7.88 -15.17 15.39
N ARG A 9 -8.83 -14.51 16.06
CA ARG A 9 -9.59 -15.09 17.17
C ARG A 9 -10.54 -16.20 16.73
N ALA A 10 -11.22 -16.05 15.59
CA ALA A 10 -12.07 -17.12 15.08
C ALA A 10 -11.26 -18.36 14.71
N LEU A 11 -10.08 -18.16 14.10
CA LEU A 11 -9.14 -19.25 13.83
C LEU A 11 -8.68 -19.92 15.14
N GLU A 12 -8.29 -19.14 16.15
CA GLU A 12 -7.90 -19.66 17.46
C GLU A 12 -9.04 -20.46 18.11
N ARG A 13 -10.27 -19.95 18.10
CA ARG A 13 -11.44 -20.66 18.63
C ARG A 13 -11.71 -21.97 17.90
N ILE A 14 -11.62 -21.99 16.57
CA ILE A 14 -11.80 -23.21 15.77
C ILE A 14 -10.71 -24.23 16.10
N LEU A 15 -9.45 -23.78 16.19
CA LEU A 15 -8.33 -24.64 16.57
C LEU A 15 -8.51 -25.19 18.00
N GLN A 16 -9.03 -24.38 18.92
CA GLN A 16 -9.25 -24.76 20.31
C GLN A 16 -10.43 -25.74 20.45
N GLU A 17 -11.55 -25.51 19.78
CA GLU A 17 -12.68 -26.44 19.70
C GLU A 17 -12.27 -27.77 19.04
N ALA A 18 -11.48 -27.71 17.96
CA ALA A 18 -10.97 -28.87 17.25
C ALA A 18 -9.93 -29.67 18.06
N ALA A 19 -9.15 -29.00 18.91
CA ALA A 19 -8.22 -29.63 19.84
C ALA A 19 -8.98 -30.31 20.99
N GLN A 20 -9.96 -29.62 21.58
CA GLN A 20 -10.78 -30.14 22.68
C GLN A 20 -11.60 -31.37 22.26
N THR A 21 -12.19 -31.36 21.06
CA THR A 21 -12.90 -32.52 20.51
C THR A 21 -11.99 -33.74 20.29
N ARG A 22 -10.68 -33.52 20.14
CA ARG A 22 -9.66 -34.56 20.04
C ARG A 22 -8.98 -34.88 21.39
N GLY A 23 -9.45 -34.28 22.49
CA GLY A 23 -8.90 -34.49 23.83
C GLY A 23 -7.53 -33.87 24.08
N SER A 24 -7.12 -32.88 23.27
CA SER A 24 -5.84 -32.18 23.36
C SER A 24 -6.03 -30.69 23.67
N THR A 25 -4.95 -30.02 24.08
CA THR A 25 -4.85 -28.55 24.15
C THR A 25 -4.09 -28.00 22.96
N LEU A 26 -4.22 -26.69 22.70
CA LEU A 26 -3.61 -26.01 21.55
C LEU A 26 -2.08 -26.15 21.53
N GLU A 27 -1.47 -26.20 22.71
CA GLU A 27 -0.02 -26.29 22.92
C GLU A 27 0.55 -27.69 22.69
N LEU A 28 -0.30 -28.72 22.72
CA LEU A 28 0.09 -30.13 22.61
C LEU A 28 -0.25 -30.74 21.23
N LEU A 29 -0.74 -29.93 20.28
CA LEU A 29 -1.06 -30.39 18.94
C LEU A 29 0.21 -30.76 18.17
N ASP A 30 0.27 -32.01 17.72
CA ASP A 30 1.29 -32.43 16.76
C ASP A 30 1.00 -31.87 15.35
N VAL A 31 2.02 -31.87 14.49
CA VAL A 31 1.94 -31.31 13.15
C VAL A 31 0.92 -32.06 12.28
N ALA A 32 0.79 -33.38 12.45
CA ALA A 32 -0.14 -34.21 11.70
C ALA A 32 -1.60 -33.93 12.05
N THR A 33 -1.88 -33.70 13.33
CA THR A 33 -3.20 -33.34 13.85
C THR A 33 -3.55 -31.92 13.43
N LEU A 34 -2.59 -30.99 13.47
CA LEU A 34 -2.79 -29.63 12.97
C LEU A 34 -3.09 -29.63 11.46
N GLU A 35 -2.39 -30.46 10.68
CA GLU A 35 -2.68 -30.66 9.26
C GLU A 35 -4.10 -31.20 9.01
N ASP A 36 -4.55 -32.16 9.82
CA ASP A 36 -5.92 -32.68 9.73
C ASP A 36 -6.97 -31.61 10.06
N ILE A 37 -6.72 -30.82 11.12
CA ILE A 37 -7.61 -29.71 11.53
C ILE A 37 -7.72 -28.66 10.43
N LEU A 38 -6.59 -28.32 9.79
CA LEU A 38 -6.56 -27.37 8.68
C LEU A 38 -7.36 -27.88 7.48
N LYS A 39 -7.23 -29.17 7.14
CA LYS A 39 -7.90 -29.78 5.98
C LYS A 39 -9.40 -30.04 6.17
N LYS A 40 -9.87 -30.27 7.40
CA LYS A 40 -11.27 -30.61 7.67
C LYS A 40 -12.04 -29.46 8.29
N GLU A 41 -11.70 -29.05 9.50
CA GLU A 41 -12.46 -28.04 10.25
C GLU A 41 -12.27 -26.63 9.69
N VAL A 42 -11.01 -26.21 9.50
CA VAL A 42 -10.71 -24.86 8.99
C VAL A 42 -11.16 -24.73 7.54
N PHE A 43 -10.90 -25.74 6.71
CA PHE A 43 -11.41 -25.77 5.32
C PHE A 43 -12.95 -25.70 5.26
N LYS A 44 -13.67 -26.47 6.09
CA LYS A 44 -15.14 -26.43 6.14
C LYS A 44 -15.67 -25.07 6.60
N ARG A 45 -15.01 -24.42 7.57
CA ARG A 45 -15.36 -23.04 7.96
C ARG A 45 -15.13 -22.07 6.81
N LEU A 46 -13.98 -22.14 6.15
CA LEU A 46 -13.64 -21.28 5.03
C LEU A 46 -14.65 -21.40 3.88
N GLN A 47 -15.17 -22.60 3.61
CA GLN A 47 -16.21 -22.80 2.60
C GLN A 47 -17.53 -22.05 2.89
N LEU A 48 -17.75 -21.61 4.13
CA LEU A 48 -18.92 -20.80 4.47
C LEU A 48 -18.74 -19.32 4.12
N SER A 49 -17.49 -18.85 3.96
CA SER A 49 -17.17 -17.45 3.68
C SER A 49 -16.54 -17.23 2.31
N VAL A 50 -15.91 -18.24 1.70
CA VAL A 50 -15.21 -18.13 0.40
C VAL A 50 -15.39 -19.35 -0.51
N PRO A 51 -15.22 -19.20 -1.84
CA PRO A 51 -15.27 -20.31 -2.78
C PRO A 51 -14.26 -21.42 -2.45
N ALA A 52 -14.69 -22.68 -2.69
CA ALA A 52 -13.87 -23.87 -2.46
C ALA A 52 -12.45 -23.85 -3.10
N PRO A 53 -12.22 -23.35 -4.33
CA PRO A 53 -10.87 -23.30 -4.90
C PRO A 53 -9.94 -22.36 -4.12
N LEU A 54 -10.43 -21.18 -3.71
CA LEU A 54 -9.69 -20.21 -2.91
C LEU A 54 -9.37 -20.80 -1.52
N ALA A 55 -10.36 -21.37 -0.85
CA ALA A 55 -10.18 -22.04 0.44
C ALA A 55 -9.11 -23.14 0.38
N LYS A 56 -9.13 -23.98 -0.68
CA LYS A 56 -8.17 -25.07 -0.85
C LYS A 56 -6.75 -24.54 -1.08
N LYS A 57 -6.61 -23.54 -1.95
CA LYS A 57 -5.33 -22.89 -2.24
C LYS A 57 -4.70 -22.32 -0.95
N ARG A 58 -5.46 -21.55 -0.16
CA ARG A 58 -4.95 -20.96 1.08
C ARG A 58 -4.61 -21.99 2.15
N VAL A 59 -5.42 -23.04 2.33
CA VAL A 59 -5.08 -24.15 3.23
C VAL A 59 -3.80 -24.84 2.77
N SER A 60 -3.61 -25.04 1.46
CA SER A 60 -2.38 -25.65 0.93
C SER A 60 -1.13 -24.76 1.10
N GLU A 61 -1.26 -23.45 0.94
CA GLU A 61 -0.18 -22.47 1.20
C GLU A 61 0.23 -22.50 2.68
N VAL A 62 -0.75 -22.52 3.60
CA VAL A 62 -0.51 -22.61 5.04
C VAL A 62 0.19 -23.91 5.39
N LEU A 63 -0.25 -25.05 4.82
CA LEU A 63 0.40 -26.34 5.02
C LEU A 63 1.85 -26.34 4.50
N GLY A 64 2.08 -25.74 3.33
CA GLY A 64 3.43 -25.58 2.76
C GLY A 64 4.37 -24.80 3.69
N GLU A 65 3.90 -23.68 4.23
CA GLU A 65 4.65 -22.88 5.20
C GLU A 65 4.83 -23.60 6.54
N LEU A 66 3.83 -24.37 7.00
CA LEU A 66 3.96 -25.18 8.22
C LEU A 66 5.04 -26.24 8.09
N ILE A 67 5.12 -26.91 6.94
CA ILE A 67 6.15 -27.89 6.63
C ILE A 67 7.53 -27.21 6.56
N LYS A 68 7.62 -26.00 6.01
CA LYS A 68 8.86 -25.23 5.96
C LYS A 68 9.31 -24.75 7.34
N ALA A 69 8.38 -24.19 8.14
CA ALA A 69 8.65 -23.72 9.49
C ALA A 69 9.00 -24.86 10.47
N THR A 70 8.44 -26.05 10.28
CA THR A 70 8.81 -27.24 11.06
C THR A 70 10.19 -27.76 10.69
N GLN A 71 10.60 -27.64 9.43
CA GLN A 71 11.98 -27.92 9.01
C GLN A 71 12.97 -26.90 9.60
N GLU A 72 12.58 -25.63 9.69
CA GLU A 72 13.40 -24.56 10.31
C GLU A 72 13.45 -24.65 11.85
N ARG A 73 12.37 -25.11 12.52
CA ARG A 73 12.30 -25.33 13.99
C ARG A 73 13.16 -26.49 14.51
N LEU A 74 13.74 -27.31 13.65
CA LEU A 74 14.71 -28.33 14.07
C LEU A 74 16.03 -27.71 14.56
N LEU A 75 16.18 -26.38 14.49
CA LEU A 75 17.21 -25.60 15.16
C LEU A 75 16.72 -25.16 16.55
N PRO A 76 17.49 -25.37 17.64
CA PRO A 76 17.02 -25.11 19.00
C PRO A 76 16.84 -23.61 19.26
N ALA A 77 15.59 -23.13 19.28
CA ALA A 77 15.23 -21.80 19.78
C ALA A 77 15.04 -21.86 21.31
N GLN A 78 16.15 -21.93 22.06
CA GLN A 78 16.15 -21.86 23.53
C GLN A 78 16.67 -20.50 24.03
N GLY A 79 16.09 -19.40 23.54
CA GLY A 79 16.44 -18.04 23.96
C GLY A 79 15.24 -17.09 23.96
N SER A 80 15.34 -16.04 24.77
CA SER A 80 14.38 -14.94 24.77
C SER A 80 14.22 -14.35 23.36
N GLN A 81 12.98 -14.23 22.90
CA GLN A 81 12.67 -13.63 21.59
C GLN A 81 12.63 -12.09 21.66
N ILE A 82 12.62 -11.52 22.87
CA ILE A 82 12.48 -10.07 23.11
C ILE A 82 13.62 -9.27 22.47
N PRO A 83 14.91 -9.65 22.56
CA PRO A 83 15.98 -8.88 21.91
C PRO A 83 15.86 -8.81 20.38
N ALA A 84 15.34 -9.88 19.75
CA ALA A 84 15.12 -9.89 18.31
C ALA A 84 13.97 -8.94 17.92
N LEU A 85 12.91 -8.88 18.73
CA LEU A 85 11.81 -7.94 18.56
C LEU A 85 12.26 -6.49 18.82
N GLU A 86 13.12 -6.25 19.80
CA GLU A 86 13.71 -4.91 20.05
C GLU A 86 14.54 -4.43 18.86
N GLU A 87 15.32 -5.31 18.23
CA GLU A 87 16.07 -4.98 17.02
C GLU A 87 15.16 -4.69 15.84
N ALA A 88 14.12 -5.52 15.63
CA ALA A 88 13.13 -5.29 14.59
C ALA A 88 12.38 -3.95 14.78
N ALA A 89 12.09 -3.57 16.04
CA ALA A 89 11.45 -2.31 16.39
C ALA A 89 12.29 -1.07 16.02
N ARG A 90 13.63 -1.17 16.00
CA ARG A 90 14.52 -0.03 15.67
C ARG A 90 14.30 0.51 14.26
N ARG A 91 13.93 -0.35 13.31
CA ARG A 91 13.61 0.05 11.93
C ARG A 91 12.47 1.08 11.86
N PHE A 92 11.56 1.06 12.83
CA PHE A 92 10.39 1.94 12.87
C PHE A 92 10.59 3.19 13.75
N SER A 93 11.81 3.44 14.22
CA SER A 93 12.14 4.60 15.08
C SER A 93 11.81 5.96 14.43
N LEU A 94 11.85 6.04 13.10
CA LEU A 94 11.49 7.25 12.34
C LEU A 94 9.98 7.53 12.31
N TYR A 95 9.15 6.57 12.71
CA TYR A 95 7.69 6.61 12.67
C TYR A 95 7.08 6.64 14.08
N PHE A 96 7.62 7.50 14.93
CA PHE A 96 7.20 7.63 16.33
C PHE A 96 5.75 8.11 16.47
N ASP A 97 5.25 8.86 15.51
CA ASP A 97 3.87 9.35 15.44
C ASP A 97 2.83 8.23 15.21
N TRP A 98 3.26 7.04 14.80
CA TRP A 98 2.38 5.90 14.58
C TRP A 98 1.93 5.27 15.91
N PRO A 99 0.62 5.00 16.09
CA PRO A 99 0.10 4.35 17.30
C PRO A 99 0.67 2.96 17.53
N GLU A 100 0.92 2.21 16.46
CA GLU A 100 1.49 0.88 16.54
C GLU A 100 2.91 0.90 17.14
N THR A 101 3.70 1.93 16.86
CA THR A 101 5.05 2.13 17.42
C THR A 101 5.00 2.42 18.92
N GLN A 102 4.03 3.22 19.37
CA GLN A 102 3.85 3.53 20.80
C GLN A 102 3.39 2.29 21.57
N ARG A 103 2.39 1.58 21.03
CA ARG A 103 1.90 0.32 21.61
C ARG A 103 3.00 -0.72 21.67
N LEU A 104 3.80 -0.89 20.61
CA LEU A 104 4.92 -1.84 20.60
C LEU A 104 5.94 -1.53 21.70
N ARG A 105 6.26 -0.26 21.95
CA ARG A 105 7.16 0.12 23.04
C ARG A 105 6.59 -0.24 24.41
N GLY A 106 5.30 0.03 24.62
CA GLY A 106 4.59 -0.36 25.84
C GLY A 106 4.64 -1.87 26.04
N VAL A 107 4.28 -2.64 25.01
CA VAL A 107 4.31 -4.10 25.00
C VAL A 107 5.72 -4.63 25.31
N LEU A 108 6.77 -4.13 24.64
CA LEU A 108 8.15 -4.58 24.87
C LEU A 108 8.66 -4.23 26.28
N THR A 109 8.28 -3.06 26.81
CA THR A 109 8.66 -2.65 28.17
C THR A 109 8.01 -3.55 29.21
N VAL A 110 6.72 -3.83 29.07
CA VAL A 110 5.99 -4.74 29.96
C VAL A 110 6.48 -6.17 29.80
N ALA A 111 6.69 -6.65 28.57
CA ALA A 111 7.24 -7.97 28.29
C ALA A 111 8.59 -8.20 28.98
N ARG A 112 9.49 -7.21 28.91
CA ARG A 112 10.79 -7.27 29.58
C ARG A 112 10.70 -7.29 31.10
N GLN A 113 9.69 -6.63 31.67
CA GLN A 113 9.45 -6.65 33.11
C GLN A 113 8.84 -7.98 33.56
N GLU A 114 7.86 -8.50 32.83
CA GLU A 114 7.22 -9.79 33.12
C GLU A 114 8.22 -10.95 32.96
N GLU A 115 9.13 -10.89 31.98
CA GLU A 115 10.23 -11.84 31.82
C GLU A 115 11.19 -11.84 33.02
N LYS A 116 11.57 -10.65 33.51
CA LYS A 116 12.41 -10.52 34.72
C LYS A 116 11.72 -11.08 35.96
N ASP A 117 10.40 -10.95 36.01
CA ASP A 117 9.57 -11.47 37.10
C ASP A 117 9.28 -12.98 36.94
N GLY A 118 9.79 -13.62 35.88
CA GLY A 118 9.60 -15.05 35.61
C GLY A 118 8.18 -15.43 35.19
N ARG A 119 7.38 -14.46 34.72
CA ARG A 119 6.01 -14.67 34.25
C ARG A 119 5.98 -15.01 32.77
N ASP A 120 4.90 -15.64 32.31
CA ASP A 120 4.73 -15.97 30.89
C ASP A 120 4.53 -14.70 30.06
N VAL A 121 5.27 -14.63 28.95
CA VAL A 121 5.36 -13.48 28.05
C VAL A 121 4.86 -13.84 26.65
N GLY A 122 4.38 -15.08 26.44
CA GLY A 122 4.02 -15.61 25.12
C GLY A 122 2.99 -14.76 24.37
N ASP A 123 1.97 -14.26 25.07
CA ASP A 123 0.94 -13.40 24.46
C ASP A 123 1.48 -12.01 24.10
N LEU A 124 2.33 -11.42 24.94
CA LEU A 124 2.98 -10.13 24.68
C LEU A 124 3.96 -10.20 23.52
N VAL A 125 4.71 -11.30 23.40
CA VAL A 125 5.60 -11.57 22.26
C VAL A 125 4.79 -11.70 20.97
N ARG A 126 3.65 -12.40 21.02
CA ARG A 126 2.74 -12.55 19.87
C ARG A 126 2.14 -11.20 19.44
N GLU A 127 1.71 -10.38 20.40
CA GLU A 127 1.22 -9.03 20.13
C GLU A 127 2.30 -8.15 19.50
N ALA A 128 3.52 -8.16 20.05
CA ALA A 128 4.64 -7.41 19.51
C ALA A 128 4.96 -7.79 18.06
N GLN A 129 4.96 -9.09 17.74
CA GLN A 129 5.15 -9.57 16.37
C GLN A 129 4.03 -9.09 15.44
N ASN A 130 2.77 -9.17 15.87
CA ASN A 130 1.64 -8.71 15.07
C ASN A 130 1.71 -7.20 14.77
N LEU A 131 2.18 -6.40 15.73
CA LEU A 131 2.40 -4.96 15.54
C LEU A 131 3.51 -4.69 14.53
N ILE A 132 4.63 -5.42 14.62
CA ILE A 132 5.72 -5.32 13.64
C ILE A 132 5.23 -5.67 12.24
N ASP A 133 4.49 -6.78 12.06
CA ASP A 133 3.94 -7.19 10.77
C ASP A 133 2.97 -6.14 10.19
N THR A 134 2.21 -5.47 11.07
CA THR A 134 1.29 -4.39 10.67
C THR A 134 2.05 -3.15 10.20
N MET A 135 3.09 -2.74 10.93
CA MET A 135 3.92 -1.61 10.55
C MET A 135 4.74 -1.88 9.29
N ASP A 136 5.26 -3.10 9.11
CA ASP A 136 5.99 -3.47 7.90
C ASP A 136 5.08 -3.43 6.66
N ARG A 137 3.84 -3.93 6.79
CA ARG A 137 2.84 -3.78 5.72
C ARG A 137 2.57 -2.32 5.38
N ARG A 138 2.30 -1.49 6.40
CA ARG A 138 2.05 -0.05 6.21
C ARG A 138 3.23 0.64 5.51
N LEU A 139 4.45 0.28 5.88
CA LEU A 139 5.68 0.78 5.26
C LEU A 139 5.78 0.34 3.79
N GLN A 140 5.57 -0.95 3.50
CA GLN A 140 5.61 -1.48 2.13
C GLN A 140 4.55 -0.84 1.23
N GLU A 141 3.32 -0.66 1.73
CA GLU A 141 2.24 0.05 1.02
C GLU A 141 2.64 1.50 0.71
N GLY A 142 3.19 2.21 1.70
CA GLY A 142 3.68 3.58 1.51
C GLY A 142 4.85 3.68 0.52
N LEU A 143 5.76 2.70 0.50
CA LEU A 143 6.91 2.69 -0.40
C LEU A 143 6.48 2.46 -1.85
N ILE A 144 5.45 1.65 -2.08
CA ILE A 144 4.90 1.45 -3.42
C ILE A 144 4.26 2.73 -3.94
N GLU A 145 3.51 3.41 -3.08
CA GLU A 145 2.95 4.72 -3.42
C GLU A 145 4.05 5.75 -3.71
N GLN A 146 5.04 5.90 -2.83
CA GLN A 146 6.16 6.80 -3.06
C GLN A 146 6.91 6.46 -4.36
N GLY A 147 7.03 5.17 -4.69
CA GLY A 147 7.62 4.72 -5.95
C GLY A 147 6.80 5.10 -7.18
N GLN A 148 5.47 4.97 -7.11
CA GLN A 148 4.57 5.45 -8.15
C GLN A 148 4.70 6.98 -8.33
N ASP A 149 4.70 7.72 -7.22
CA ASP A 149 4.83 9.17 -7.22
C ASP A 149 6.14 9.63 -7.83
N LEU A 150 7.24 8.96 -7.48
CA LEU A 150 8.55 9.21 -8.08
C LEU A 150 8.53 9.03 -9.60
N ALA A 151 7.87 7.98 -10.09
CA ALA A 151 7.75 7.71 -11.52
C ALA A 151 6.87 8.76 -12.24
N GLU A 152 5.85 9.28 -11.57
CA GLU A 152 5.01 10.37 -12.09
C GLU A 152 5.76 11.72 -12.09
N LEU A 153 6.46 12.03 -11.00
CA LEU A 153 7.28 13.24 -10.85
C LEU A 153 8.41 13.29 -11.90
N ARG A 154 9.07 12.17 -12.17
CA ARG A 154 10.13 12.10 -13.21
C ARG A 154 9.59 12.41 -14.61
N ALA A 155 8.49 11.78 -15.00
CA ALA A 155 7.88 12.07 -16.29
C ALA A 155 7.30 13.49 -16.38
N ALA A 156 6.84 14.04 -15.25
CA ALA A 156 6.46 15.45 -15.17
C ALA A 156 7.67 16.35 -15.43
N PHE A 157 8.77 16.07 -14.73
CA PHE A 157 10.00 16.86 -14.79
C PHE A 157 10.58 16.93 -16.19
N GLU A 158 10.57 15.83 -16.95
CA GLU A 158 11.04 15.82 -18.35
C GLU A 158 10.33 16.86 -19.23
N ARG A 159 9.04 17.12 -18.99
CA ARG A 159 8.26 18.13 -19.73
C ARG A 159 8.59 19.56 -19.29
N VAL A 160 8.94 19.76 -18.03
CA VAL A 160 9.15 21.08 -17.44
C VAL A 160 10.63 21.49 -17.38
N GLN A 161 11.59 20.56 -17.53
CA GLN A 161 13.02 20.87 -17.36
C GLN A 161 13.48 22.02 -18.26
N GLY A 162 12.85 22.19 -19.44
CA GLY A 162 13.14 23.25 -20.40
C GLY A 162 12.79 24.67 -19.94
N MET A 163 11.92 24.84 -18.94
CA MET A 163 11.61 26.17 -18.36
C MET A 163 12.79 26.77 -17.60
N GLY A 164 13.66 25.92 -17.03
CA GLY A 164 14.71 26.36 -16.12
C GLY A 164 14.17 27.07 -14.86
N GLY A 165 15.06 27.71 -14.11
CA GLY A 165 14.70 28.49 -12.92
C GLY A 165 14.89 27.77 -11.58
N LYS A 166 14.54 28.48 -10.49
CA LYS A 166 14.77 28.03 -9.12
C LYS A 166 13.89 26.83 -8.75
N ASP A 167 12.64 26.84 -9.17
CA ASP A 167 11.67 25.79 -8.82
C ASP A 167 11.95 24.47 -9.54
N VAL A 168 12.45 24.53 -10.79
CA VAL A 168 12.92 23.34 -11.53
C VAL A 168 14.13 22.72 -10.83
N ARG A 169 15.13 23.51 -10.41
CA ARG A 169 16.29 23.00 -9.65
C ARG A 169 15.89 22.41 -8.30
N ARG A 170 14.92 23.03 -7.62
CA ARG A 170 14.38 22.53 -6.36
C ARG A 170 13.64 21.20 -6.56
N LEU A 171 12.87 21.08 -7.64
CA LEU A 171 12.18 19.84 -8.00
C LEU A 171 13.17 18.71 -8.29
N ASP A 172 14.22 18.97 -9.08
CA ASP A 172 15.30 18.01 -9.35
C ASP A 172 15.97 17.53 -8.06
N THR A 173 16.28 18.46 -7.14
CA THR A 173 16.86 18.12 -5.84
C THR A 173 15.92 17.23 -5.01
N LEU A 174 14.62 17.56 -4.95
CA LEU A 174 13.62 16.76 -4.24
C LEU A 174 13.45 15.37 -4.86
N ILE A 175 13.43 15.27 -6.20
CA ILE A 175 13.36 13.97 -6.89
C ILE A 175 14.58 13.11 -6.54
N GLY A 176 15.78 13.70 -6.46
CA GLY A 176 16.98 13.00 -6.02
C GLY A 176 16.90 12.52 -4.56
N GLN A 177 16.38 13.35 -3.65
CA GLN A 177 16.19 12.98 -2.25
C GLN A 177 15.18 11.84 -2.08
N ILE A 178 14.04 11.91 -2.78
CA ILE A 178 12.99 10.88 -2.74
C ILE A 178 13.52 9.57 -3.36
N ASP A 179 14.30 9.62 -4.44
CA ASP A 179 14.91 8.43 -5.05
C ASP A 179 15.89 7.72 -4.11
N GLU A 180 16.73 8.48 -3.42
CA GLU A 180 17.68 7.93 -2.45
C GLU A 180 16.94 7.31 -1.26
N ALA A 181 15.91 7.98 -0.74
CA ALA A 181 15.06 7.44 0.33
C ALA A 181 14.31 6.17 -0.11
N GLN A 182 13.80 6.14 -1.34
CA GLN A 182 13.15 4.97 -1.91
C GLN A 182 14.10 3.76 -1.96
N LYS A 183 15.36 3.98 -2.35
CA LYS A 183 16.41 2.93 -2.36
C LYS A 183 16.76 2.45 -0.96
N GLN A 184 16.74 3.35 0.02
CA GLN A 184 16.96 3.04 1.44
C GLN A 184 15.73 2.42 2.12
N GLY A 185 14.57 2.39 1.45
CA GLY A 185 13.32 1.88 2.01
C GLY A 185 12.71 2.79 3.08
N THR A 186 12.93 4.09 2.99
CA THR A 186 12.39 5.10 3.91
C THR A 186 11.34 5.97 3.23
N LEU A 187 10.36 6.43 4.00
CA LEU A 187 9.25 7.26 3.52
C LEU A 187 9.53 8.74 3.77
N LEU A 188 9.35 9.57 2.74
CA LEU A 188 9.47 11.03 2.81
C LEU A 188 8.19 11.71 2.29
N PRO A 189 7.05 11.53 2.98
CA PRO A 189 5.75 12.02 2.50
C PRO A 189 5.74 13.54 2.32
N GLY A 190 6.39 14.29 3.21
CA GLY A 190 6.47 15.75 3.11
C GLY A 190 7.34 16.26 1.96
N GLU A 191 8.32 15.47 1.48
CA GLU A 191 9.10 15.83 0.29
C GLU A 191 8.33 15.53 -0.98
N VAL A 192 7.64 14.39 -1.03
CA VAL A 192 6.74 14.03 -2.14
C VAL A 192 5.65 15.09 -2.31
N GLU A 193 5.01 15.54 -1.23
CA GLU A 193 4.01 16.62 -1.28
C GLU A 193 4.59 17.92 -1.85
N ARG A 194 5.76 18.35 -1.35
CA ARG A 194 6.44 19.55 -1.87
C ARG A 194 6.78 19.42 -3.34
N ALA A 195 7.28 18.26 -3.78
CA ALA A 195 7.61 17.99 -5.17
C ALA A 195 6.37 18.04 -6.07
N ARG A 196 5.24 17.46 -5.61
CA ARG A 196 3.95 17.52 -6.31
C ARG A 196 3.44 18.96 -6.47
N THR A 197 3.44 19.75 -5.39
CA THR A 197 2.99 21.16 -5.45
C THR A 197 3.85 21.99 -6.41
N ILE A 198 5.18 21.81 -6.38
CA ILE A 198 6.07 22.47 -7.34
C ILE A 198 5.76 22.03 -8.78
N THR A 199 5.57 20.73 -8.98
CA THR A 199 5.23 20.16 -10.31
C THR A 199 3.92 20.72 -10.84
N PHE A 200 2.88 20.80 -10.01
CA PHE A 200 1.60 21.40 -10.37
C PHE A 200 1.76 22.86 -10.79
N ASN A 201 2.42 23.68 -9.97
CA ASN A 201 2.65 25.10 -10.28
C ASN A 201 3.42 25.28 -11.60
N LEU A 202 4.44 24.46 -11.82
CA LEU A 202 5.23 24.48 -13.04
C LEU A 202 4.43 24.07 -14.28
N ARG A 203 3.62 23.01 -14.20
CA ARG A 203 2.71 22.60 -15.29
C ARG A 203 1.65 23.66 -15.58
N LYS A 204 1.07 24.26 -14.54
CA LYS A 204 0.12 25.38 -14.69
C LYS A 204 0.77 26.56 -15.38
N LEU A 205 2.01 26.88 -15.05
CA LEU A 205 2.79 27.93 -15.71
C LEU A 205 3.11 27.58 -17.18
N LEU A 206 3.41 26.32 -17.52
CA LEU A 206 3.57 25.89 -18.91
C LEU A 206 2.31 26.11 -19.72
N GLU A 207 1.19 25.54 -19.28
CA GLU A 207 -0.08 25.61 -20.02
C GLU A 207 -0.60 27.04 -20.15
N SER A 208 -0.36 27.89 -19.14
CA SER A 208 -0.71 29.32 -19.19
C SER A 208 0.29 30.18 -20.00
N SER A 209 1.56 29.79 -20.09
CA SER A 209 2.61 30.54 -20.81
C SER A 209 2.68 30.21 -22.30
N VAL A 210 2.25 29.02 -22.73
CA VAL A 210 2.22 28.62 -24.16
C VAL A 210 1.35 29.54 -25.01
N VAL A 211 0.51 30.39 -24.39
CA VAL A 211 -0.42 31.31 -25.06
C VAL A 211 0.11 32.75 -25.22
N GLN A 212 1.29 33.11 -24.70
CA GLN A 212 1.84 34.47 -24.87
C GLN A 212 2.58 34.74 -26.18
N THR A 213 2.66 33.76 -27.09
CA THR A 213 3.32 33.93 -28.40
C THR A 213 2.32 34.29 -29.51
N VAL A 214 1.79 35.51 -29.47
CA VAL A 214 1.12 36.12 -30.64
C VAL A 214 2.21 36.71 -31.56
N PRO A 215 2.19 36.48 -32.89
CA PRO A 215 3.18 37.04 -33.80
C PRO A 215 3.13 38.57 -33.77
N SER A 216 4.29 39.18 -33.55
CA SER A 216 4.52 40.62 -33.41
C SER A 216 4.34 41.42 -34.71
N ASP A 217 3.26 41.25 -35.46
CA ASP A 217 3.10 42.00 -36.72
C ASP A 217 1.72 42.62 -37.00
N GLN A 218 0.84 42.74 -36.01
CA GLN A 218 -0.30 43.65 -36.11
C GLN A 218 -0.52 44.43 -34.82
N ALA A 219 -0.12 45.70 -34.86
CA ALA A 219 -0.48 46.71 -33.89
C ALA A 219 -1.98 47.00 -33.95
N VAL A 220 -2.78 46.18 -33.28
CA VAL A 220 -4.14 46.53 -32.87
C VAL A 220 -4.20 46.31 -31.37
N ILE A 221 -4.37 47.41 -30.63
CA ILE A 221 -4.54 47.43 -29.18
C ILE A 221 -5.87 46.72 -28.86
N PRO A 222 -5.91 45.58 -28.13
CA PRO A 222 -7.16 45.03 -27.64
C PRO A 222 -7.36 45.45 -26.18
N THR A 223 -8.42 46.21 -25.96
CA THR A 223 -8.97 46.52 -24.65
C THR A 223 -9.59 45.24 -24.07
N SER A 224 -9.06 44.77 -22.93
CA SER A 224 -9.75 43.95 -21.91
C SER A 224 -10.60 42.75 -22.39
N ALA A 225 -9.95 41.65 -22.81
CA ALA A 225 -10.39 40.27 -22.58
C ALA A 225 -9.35 39.32 -23.18
N THR A 226 -8.49 38.78 -22.34
CA THR A 226 -7.55 37.70 -22.64
C THR A 226 -8.33 36.47 -23.11
N ILE A 227 -8.44 36.24 -24.41
CA ILE A 227 -9.00 34.99 -24.95
C ILE A 227 -7.89 33.95 -24.84
N LEU A 228 -7.85 33.22 -23.72
CA LEU A 228 -7.15 31.93 -23.68
C LEU A 228 -7.88 30.98 -24.65
N ASP A 229 -7.12 30.13 -25.34
CA ASP A 229 -7.66 29.03 -26.14
C ASP A 229 -8.53 28.11 -25.24
N PRO A 230 -9.80 27.79 -25.62
CA PRO A 230 -10.67 26.93 -24.81
C PRO A 230 -10.03 25.58 -24.44
N ASP A 231 -9.16 25.03 -25.29
CA ASP A 231 -8.47 23.76 -25.03
C ASP A 231 -7.36 23.90 -23.97
N ALA A 232 -6.71 25.07 -23.89
CA ALA A 232 -5.73 25.36 -22.82
C ALA A 232 -6.46 25.60 -21.48
N GLN A 233 -7.61 26.28 -21.50
CA GLN A 233 -8.44 26.45 -20.30
C GLN A 233 -8.94 25.11 -19.77
N ALA A 234 -9.40 24.21 -20.65
CA ALA A 234 -9.84 22.88 -20.27
C ALA A 234 -8.71 22.07 -19.61
N ARG A 235 -7.48 22.14 -20.14
CA ARG A 235 -6.30 21.48 -19.55
C ARG A 235 -5.94 22.05 -18.17
N VAL A 236 -5.99 23.36 -18.00
CA VAL A 236 -5.73 23.99 -16.68
C VAL A 236 -6.80 23.58 -15.68
N LEU A 237 -8.08 23.56 -16.06
CA LEU A 237 -9.16 23.10 -15.19
C LEU A 237 -9.01 21.63 -14.80
N ALA A 238 -8.60 20.77 -15.74
CA ALA A 238 -8.32 19.37 -15.45
C ALA A 238 -7.16 19.21 -14.45
N LEU A 239 -6.08 19.98 -14.61
CA LEU A 239 -4.96 20.01 -13.66
C LEU A 239 -5.40 20.51 -12.28
N GLU A 240 -6.27 21.51 -12.21
CA GLU A 240 -6.80 22.03 -10.94
C GLU A 240 -7.71 21.01 -10.23
N GLN A 241 -8.56 20.30 -10.98
CA GLN A 241 -9.39 19.21 -10.44
C GLN A 241 -8.53 18.04 -9.94
N GLU A 242 -7.51 17.65 -10.70
CA GLU A 242 -6.55 16.60 -10.30
C GLU A 242 -5.82 17.02 -9.01
N HIS A 243 -5.34 18.25 -8.94
CA HIS A 243 -4.67 18.78 -7.76
C HIS A 243 -5.59 18.82 -6.54
N ALA A 244 -6.82 19.30 -6.69
CA ALA A 244 -7.80 19.34 -5.60
C ALA A 244 -8.14 17.93 -5.10
N ALA A 245 -8.33 16.96 -6.00
CA ALA A 245 -8.58 15.56 -5.63
C ALA A 245 -7.39 14.95 -4.87
N GLN A 246 -6.17 15.24 -5.30
CA GLN A 246 -4.95 14.83 -4.60
C GLN A 246 -4.87 15.44 -3.20
N GLN A 247 -5.15 16.74 -3.06
CA GLN A 247 -5.17 17.40 -1.76
C GLN A 247 -6.25 16.83 -0.83
N LEU A 248 -7.42 16.48 -1.37
CA LEU A 248 -8.50 15.85 -0.60
C LEU A 248 -8.04 14.49 -0.06
N ASN A 249 -7.43 13.66 -0.90
CA ASN A 249 -6.89 12.35 -0.52
C ASN A 249 -5.75 12.45 0.51
N LEU A 250 -4.88 13.44 0.39
CA LEU A 250 -3.83 13.71 1.38
C LEU A 250 -4.43 14.12 2.73
N THR A 251 -5.43 15.00 2.70
CA THR A 251 -6.12 15.47 3.89
C THR A 251 -6.89 14.32 4.57
N GLU A 252 -7.56 13.45 3.81
CA GLU A 252 -8.19 12.24 4.35
C GLU A 252 -7.20 11.38 5.14
N ARG A 253 -5.98 11.18 4.61
CA ARG A 253 -4.93 10.39 5.24
C ARG A 253 -4.37 11.03 6.50
N GLU A 254 -4.08 12.33 6.44
CA GLU A 254 -3.54 13.09 7.58
C GLU A 254 -4.52 13.05 8.77
N TYR A 255 -5.83 13.15 8.50
CA TYR A 255 -6.88 13.20 9.52
C TYR A 255 -7.67 11.89 9.65
N THR A 256 -7.13 10.78 9.16
CA THR A 256 -7.85 9.48 9.16
C THR A 256 -8.33 9.09 10.55
N ALA A 257 -7.49 9.22 11.58
CA ALA A 257 -7.89 8.90 12.96
C ALA A 257 -9.06 9.77 13.46
N LEU A 258 -9.10 11.05 13.05
CA LEU A 258 -10.18 11.96 13.40
C LEU A 258 -11.47 11.55 12.68
N LEU A 259 -11.42 11.29 11.38
CA LEU A 259 -12.56 10.86 10.56
C LEU A 259 -13.18 9.54 11.06
N HIS A 260 -12.39 8.62 11.60
CA HIS A 260 -12.89 7.38 12.21
C HIS A 260 -13.69 7.63 13.50
N SER A 261 -13.33 8.66 14.27
CA SER A 261 -13.99 8.98 15.55
C SER A 261 -15.20 9.92 15.40
N ARG A 262 -15.28 10.66 14.30
CA ARG A 262 -16.24 11.74 14.04
C ARG A 262 -17.04 11.44 12.76
N ALA A 263 -18.22 10.85 12.93
CA ALA A 263 -19.09 10.50 11.80
C ALA A 263 -19.54 11.72 10.99
N ASP A 264 -19.73 12.86 11.65
CA ASP A 264 -20.09 14.14 11.04
C ASP A 264 -19.01 14.66 10.07
N LEU A 265 -17.73 14.50 10.43
CA LEU A 265 -16.61 14.87 9.55
C LEU A 265 -16.44 13.88 8.40
N ARG A 266 -16.77 12.59 8.62
CA ARG A 266 -16.78 11.59 7.55
C ARG A 266 -17.87 11.89 6.51
N GLU A 267 -19.07 12.25 6.93
CA GLU A 267 -20.12 12.68 6.00
C GLU A 267 -19.72 13.90 5.18
N GLN A 268 -18.99 14.86 5.77
CA GLN A 268 -18.47 16.03 5.04
C GLN A 268 -17.44 15.63 3.98
N HIS A 269 -16.52 14.73 4.34
CA HIS A 269 -15.58 14.15 3.39
C HIS A 269 -16.29 13.47 2.21
N ASP A 270 -17.32 12.66 2.48
CA ASP A 270 -18.04 11.94 1.42
C ASP A 270 -18.81 12.89 0.49
N ARG A 271 -19.29 14.04 1.01
CA ARG A 271 -19.84 15.13 0.19
C ARG A 271 -18.79 15.77 -0.71
N LEU A 272 -17.57 16.02 -0.21
CA LEU A 272 -16.47 16.55 -1.03
C LEU A 272 -16.06 15.55 -2.12
N ARG A 273 -16.04 14.25 -1.80
CA ARG A 273 -15.81 13.17 -2.77
C ARG A 273 -16.90 13.14 -3.85
N ALA A 274 -18.16 13.37 -3.49
CA ALA A 274 -19.25 13.49 -4.45
C ALA A 274 -19.11 14.71 -5.38
N LEU A 275 -18.65 15.86 -4.85
CA LEU A 275 -18.35 17.05 -5.65
C LEU A 275 -17.19 16.83 -6.63
N HIS A 276 -16.18 16.06 -6.23
CA HIS A 276 -15.12 15.64 -7.15
C HIS A 276 -15.67 14.82 -8.32
N GLY A 277 -16.54 13.85 -8.05
CA GLY A 277 -17.21 13.07 -9.10
C GLY A 277 -18.07 13.91 -10.06
N GLN A 278 -18.44 15.13 -9.66
CA GLN A 278 -19.18 16.10 -10.48
C GLN A 278 -18.28 17.14 -11.16
N GLY A 279 -16.95 17.09 -10.95
CA GLY A 279 -16.00 18.08 -11.47
C GLY A 279 -16.10 19.46 -10.81
N GLN A 280 -16.71 19.55 -9.62
CA GLN A 280 -16.96 20.82 -8.91
C GLN A 280 -16.05 21.03 -7.69
N LEU A 281 -15.10 20.12 -7.46
CA LEU A 281 -14.15 20.25 -6.36
C LEU A 281 -13.13 21.35 -6.67
N THR A 282 -13.01 22.32 -5.77
CA THR A 282 -12.00 23.39 -5.84
C THR A 282 -10.96 23.23 -4.74
N ALA A 283 -9.74 23.73 -4.97
CA ALA A 283 -8.68 23.74 -3.96
C ALA A 283 -9.06 24.53 -2.70
N GLU A 284 -9.84 25.61 -2.85
CA GLU A 284 -10.34 26.42 -1.73
C GLU A 284 -11.24 25.61 -0.79
N LEU A 285 -12.17 24.82 -1.32
CA LEU A 285 -13.03 23.95 -0.50
C LEU A 285 -12.23 22.91 0.28
N VAL A 286 -11.18 22.36 -0.33
CA VAL A 286 -10.31 21.37 0.32
C VAL A 286 -9.47 22.03 1.42
N GLU A 287 -8.91 23.21 1.18
CA GLU A 287 -8.15 23.95 2.19
C GLU A 287 -9.05 24.44 3.34
N ASP A 288 -10.26 24.93 3.06
CA ASP A 288 -11.24 25.29 4.09
C ASP A 288 -11.57 24.10 4.97
N TRP A 289 -11.86 22.94 4.37
CA TRP A 289 -12.07 21.71 5.11
C TRP A 289 -10.84 21.28 5.92
N ARG A 290 -9.64 21.40 5.35
CA ARG A 290 -8.37 21.12 6.06
C ARG A 290 -8.19 22.03 7.28
N THR A 291 -8.53 23.31 7.18
CA THR A 291 -8.47 24.23 8.33
C THR A 291 -9.48 23.87 9.41
N GLN A 292 -10.70 23.48 9.02
CA GLN A 292 -11.72 22.98 9.95
C GLN A 292 -11.23 21.72 10.67
N LEU A 293 -10.64 20.76 9.95
CA LEU A 293 -10.10 19.53 10.53
C LEU A 293 -8.97 19.80 11.53
N LYS A 294 -8.12 20.79 11.29
CA LYS A 294 -7.08 21.21 12.24
C LYS A 294 -7.68 21.67 13.57
N VAL A 295 -8.69 22.53 13.50
CA VAL A 295 -9.39 23.03 14.70
C VAL A 295 -10.09 21.90 15.46
N GLU A 296 -10.82 21.03 14.74
CA GLU A 296 -11.50 19.89 15.36
C GLU A 296 -10.53 18.85 15.92
N ARG A 297 -9.35 18.68 15.31
CA ARG A 297 -8.27 17.85 15.84
C ARG A 297 -7.76 18.39 17.17
N GLU A 298 -7.44 19.68 17.24
CA GLU A 298 -6.97 20.31 18.49
C GLU A 298 -8.00 20.22 19.61
N ARG A 299 -9.27 20.46 19.26
CA ARG A 299 -10.39 20.26 20.18
C ARG A 299 -10.45 18.82 20.69
N THR A 300 -10.46 17.84 19.78
CA THR A 300 -10.56 16.42 20.14
C THR A 300 -9.35 15.96 20.96
N LEU A 301 -8.14 16.44 20.66
CA LEU A 301 -6.95 16.19 21.47
C LEU A 301 -7.11 16.74 22.90
N SER A 302 -7.64 17.95 23.06
CA SER A 302 -7.87 18.52 24.39
C SER A 302 -8.91 17.71 25.19
N GLU A 303 -9.98 17.26 24.54
CA GLU A 303 -11.02 16.41 25.14
C GLU A 303 -10.44 15.04 25.57
N GLN A 304 -9.61 14.44 24.72
CA GLN A 304 -8.94 13.16 25.00
C GLN A 304 -7.90 13.25 26.12
N ARG A 305 -7.12 14.34 26.20
CA ARG A 305 -6.20 14.58 27.33
C ARG A 305 -6.95 14.72 28.65
N ALA A 306 -8.07 15.44 28.67
CA ALA A 306 -8.92 15.55 29.85
C ALA A 306 -9.61 14.22 30.20
N GLN A 307 -9.92 13.38 29.22
CA GLN A 307 -10.42 12.03 29.45
C GLN A 307 -9.34 11.11 30.04
N LEU A 308 -8.11 11.15 29.51
CA LEU A 308 -7.00 10.37 30.03
C LEU A 308 -6.76 10.67 31.51
N ALA A 309 -6.65 11.95 31.88
CA ALA A 309 -6.44 12.36 33.27
C ALA A 309 -7.53 11.81 34.22
N ARG A 310 -8.81 11.85 33.79
CA ARG A 310 -9.92 11.29 34.57
C ARG A 310 -9.83 9.77 34.70
N LEU A 311 -9.40 9.06 33.65
CA LEU A 311 -9.21 7.61 33.68
C LEU A 311 -8.03 7.21 34.55
N GLU A 312 -6.93 7.97 34.51
CA GLU A 312 -5.78 7.78 35.39
C GLU A 312 -6.17 7.90 36.86
N ASP A 313 -6.89 8.96 37.22
CA ASP A 313 -7.37 9.16 38.59
C ASP A 313 -8.31 8.03 39.04
N ALA A 314 -9.21 7.59 38.16
CA ALA A 314 -10.16 6.50 38.45
C ALA A 314 -9.48 5.14 38.60
N LEU A 315 -8.41 4.89 37.83
CA LEU A 315 -7.67 3.62 37.82
C LEU A 315 -6.49 3.60 38.80
N ALA A 316 -6.10 4.73 39.38
CA ALA A 316 -4.95 4.84 40.28
C ALA A 316 -5.02 3.92 41.52
N GLN A 317 -6.22 3.57 41.97
CA GLN A 317 -6.46 2.69 43.12
C GLN A 317 -6.66 1.22 42.72
N ALA A 318 -6.74 0.92 41.42
CA ALA A 318 -6.90 -0.43 40.92
C ALA A 318 -5.54 -1.15 40.84
N THR A 319 -5.53 -2.48 41.01
CA THR A 319 -4.34 -3.27 40.74
C THR A 319 -4.05 -3.26 39.24
N ALA A 320 -2.95 -2.59 38.85
CA ALA A 320 -2.62 -2.40 37.44
C ALA A 320 -2.26 -3.74 36.75
N THR A 321 -3.07 -4.15 35.78
CA THR A 321 -2.77 -5.29 34.91
C THR A 321 -1.68 -4.92 33.89
N ALA A 322 -1.10 -5.91 33.21
CA ALA A 322 -0.18 -5.66 32.08
C ALA A 322 -0.86 -4.79 31.00
N ASP A 323 -2.05 -5.18 30.57
CA ASP A 323 -2.83 -4.47 29.55
C ASP A 323 -3.14 -3.02 29.93
N MET A 324 -3.50 -2.76 31.20
CA MET A 324 -3.78 -1.41 31.68
C MET A 324 -2.55 -0.51 31.62
N ARG A 325 -1.37 -1.05 31.99
CA ARG A 325 -0.10 -0.32 31.91
C ARG A 325 0.25 0.01 30.45
N ILE A 326 0.13 -0.98 29.56
CA ILE A 326 0.38 -0.80 28.12
C ILE A 326 -0.56 0.27 27.53
N ALA A 327 -1.86 0.19 27.84
CA ALA A 327 -2.85 1.14 27.31
C ALA A 327 -2.63 2.57 27.85
N LEU A 328 -2.31 2.72 29.14
CA LEU A 328 -1.98 4.04 29.72
C LEU A 328 -0.72 4.64 29.09
N ASP A 329 0.37 3.87 29.00
CA ASP A 329 1.62 4.38 28.44
C ASP A 329 1.50 4.69 26.94
N SER A 330 0.77 3.87 26.18
CA SER A 330 0.45 4.14 24.78
C SER A 330 -0.37 5.42 24.64
N ALA A 331 -1.44 5.58 25.43
CA ALA A 331 -2.31 6.76 25.39
C ALA A 331 -1.55 8.06 25.73
N ARG A 332 -0.70 8.02 26.78
CA ARG A 332 0.16 9.16 27.16
C ARG A 332 1.05 9.59 26.02
N HIS A 333 1.83 8.66 25.48
CA HIS A 333 2.77 8.99 24.43
C HIS A 333 2.09 9.46 23.14
N LEU A 334 0.95 8.86 22.78
CA LEU A 334 0.16 9.30 21.63
C LEU A 334 -0.30 10.75 21.80
N LEU A 335 -0.94 11.07 22.93
CA LEU A 335 -1.44 12.42 23.19
C LEU A 335 -0.32 13.44 23.36
N ASP A 336 0.84 13.05 23.91
CA ASP A 336 2.02 13.90 24.02
C ASP A 336 2.64 14.19 22.64
N SER A 337 2.62 13.21 21.74
CA SER A 337 3.06 13.37 20.34
C SER A 337 2.07 14.17 19.46
N GLY A 338 0.88 14.49 19.98
CA GLY A 338 -0.18 15.19 19.25
C GLY A 338 -1.03 14.28 18.35
N SER A 339 -0.95 12.96 18.53
CA SER A 339 -1.79 11.96 17.88
C SER A 339 -3.01 11.64 18.75
N LEU A 340 -4.10 11.18 18.13
CA LEU A 340 -5.31 10.77 18.85
C LEU A 340 -5.11 9.37 19.47
N ALA A 341 -5.58 9.18 20.71
CA ALA A 341 -5.50 7.92 21.46
C ALA A 341 -6.90 7.29 21.65
N THR A 342 -7.76 7.39 20.61
CA THR A 342 -9.17 7.04 20.69
C THR A 342 -9.38 5.59 21.13
N ASP A 343 -8.62 4.66 20.56
CA ASP A 343 -8.78 3.23 20.82
C ASP A 343 -8.28 2.88 22.24
N GLU A 344 -7.14 3.43 22.66
CA GLU A 344 -6.57 3.23 24.00
C GLU A 344 -7.48 3.79 25.09
N LEU A 345 -8.04 4.99 24.88
CA LEU A 345 -8.97 5.60 25.83
C LEU A 345 -10.26 4.79 25.94
N GLN A 346 -10.71 4.19 24.84
CA GLN A 346 -11.88 3.33 24.86
C GLN A 346 -11.60 2.01 25.59
N GLU A 347 -10.41 1.43 25.38
CA GLU A 347 -9.94 0.24 26.10
C GLU A 347 -9.85 0.52 27.62
N LEU A 348 -9.28 1.66 28.02
CA LEU A 348 -9.18 2.08 29.43
C LEU A 348 -10.53 2.38 30.07
N ALA A 349 -11.42 3.08 29.36
CA ALA A 349 -12.79 3.31 29.83
C ALA A 349 -13.55 1.99 30.02
N GLY A 350 -13.30 1.00 29.16
CA GLY A 350 -13.84 -0.33 29.29
C GLY A 350 -13.34 -1.08 30.53
N MET A 351 -12.03 -1.02 30.78
CA MET A 351 -11.42 -1.56 32.00
C MET A 351 -12.00 -0.91 33.26
N GLN A 352 -12.16 0.42 33.27
CA GLN A 352 -12.78 1.15 34.38
C GLN A 352 -14.23 0.69 34.62
N ALA A 353 -15.03 0.57 33.56
CA ALA A 353 -16.42 0.12 33.66
C ALA A 353 -16.52 -1.31 34.20
N ALA A 354 -15.63 -2.21 33.75
CA ALA A 354 -15.57 -3.58 34.25
C ALA A 354 -15.22 -3.63 35.75
N LEU A 355 -14.27 -2.81 36.21
CA LEU A 355 -13.93 -2.70 37.64
C LEU A 355 -15.14 -2.23 38.47
N ALA A 356 -15.98 -1.35 37.92
CA ALA A 356 -17.19 -0.87 38.60
C ALA A 356 -18.33 -1.92 38.62
N ALA A 357 -18.38 -2.85 37.66
CA ALA A 357 -19.48 -3.81 37.51
C ALA A 357 -19.42 -5.02 38.46
N GLY A 358 -18.25 -5.31 39.06
CA GLY A 358 -18.09 -6.35 40.07
C GLY A 358 -18.29 -7.79 39.56
N VAL A 359 -19.53 -8.29 39.55
CA VAL A 359 -19.86 -9.73 39.44
C VAL A 359 -19.72 -10.30 38.02
N ASN A 360 -19.71 -9.46 36.97
CA ASN A 360 -19.48 -9.89 35.58
C ASN A 360 -18.30 -9.15 34.92
N ALA A 361 -17.38 -8.62 35.73
CA ALA A 361 -16.29 -7.77 35.27
C ALA A 361 -15.46 -8.45 34.17
N ALA A 362 -15.03 -9.69 34.39
CA ALA A 362 -14.18 -10.41 33.44
C ALA A 362 -14.88 -10.65 32.09
N GLN A 363 -16.13 -11.14 32.10
CA GLN A 363 -16.89 -11.40 30.88
C GLN A 363 -17.24 -10.11 30.13
N GLN A 364 -17.59 -9.04 30.83
CA GLN A 364 -17.83 -7.74 30.21
C GLN A 364 -16.57 -7.16 29.57
N LEU A 365 -15.42 -7.28 30.25
CA LEU A 365 -14.13 -6.81 29.73
C LEU A 365 -13.73 -7.60 28.49
N GLU A 366 -13.92 -8.93 28.49
CA GLU A 366 -13.68 -9.78 27.33
C GLU A 366 -14.60 -9.41 26.15
N THR A 367 -15.90 -9.25 26.39
CA THR A 367 -16.86 -8.85 25.34
C THR A 367 -16.51 -7.47 24.75
N GLN A 368 -16.07 -6.52 25.59
CA GLN A 368 -15.65 -5.20 25.13
C GLN A 368 -14.35 -5.26 24.29
N ARG A 369 -13.39 -6.10 24.68
CA ARG A 369 -12.19 -6.36 23.88
C ARG A 369 -12.56 -6.94 22.52
N GLU A 370 -13.47 -7.91 22.48
CA GLU A 370 -13.91 -8.49 21.21
C GLU A 370 -14.61 -7.46 20.32
N LEU A 371 -15.45 -6.57 20.87
CA LEU A 371 -16.06 -5.50 20.10
C LEU A 371 -15.04 -4.50 19.56
N LEU A 372 -13.98 -4.21 20.32
CA LEU A 372 -12.85 -3.38 19.87
C LEU A 372 -12.06 -4.08 18.74
N ASP A 373 -11.79 -5.38 18.89
CA ASP A 373 -11.08 -6.17 17.89
C ASP A 373 -11.87 -6.28 16.58
N ILE A 374 -13.20 -6.45 16.65
CA ILE A 374 -14.08 -6.42 15.48
C ILE A 374 -14.03 -5.05 14.81
N GLU A 375 -14.13 -3.97 15.58
CA GLU A 375 -14.09 -2.61 15.02
C GLU A 375 -12.75 -2.34 14.31
N ARG A 376 -11.62 -2.66 14.97
CA ARG A 376 -10.27 -2.53 14.39
C ARG A 376 -10.10 -3.38 13.13
N SER A 377 -10.64 -4.60 13.13
CA SER A 377 -10.58 -5.48 11.97
C SER A 377 -11.46 -4.95 10.82
N ALA A 378 -12.65 -4.43 11.13
CA ALA A 378 -13.58 -3.86 10.16
C ALA A 378 -12.99 -2.64 9.44
N ARG A 379 -12.22 -1.79 10.14
CA ARG A 379 -11.50 -0.64 9.52
C ARG A 379 -10.55 -1.06 8.39
N ASN A 380 -10.08 -2.30 8.40
CA ASN A 380 -9.16 -2.83 7.39
C ASN A 380 -9.86 -3.59 6.24
N VAL A 381 -11.19 -3.76 6.32
CA VAL A 381 -11.97 -4.53 5.34
C VAL A 381 -12.95 -3.58 4.63
N PRO A 382 -12.88 -3.47 3.28
CA PRO A 382 -13.80 -2.62 2.52
C PRO A 382 -15.27 -2.87 2.86
N GLY A 383 -16.02 -1.80 3.15
CA GLY A 383 -17.45 -1.83 3.47
C GLY A 383 -17.84 -2.47 4.83
N ALA A 384 -16.89 -3.06 5.58
CA ALA A 384 -17.21 -3.73 6.85
C ALA A 384 -17.52 -2.73 7.96
N SER A 385 -16.80 -1.60 8.03
CA SER A 385 -17.04 -0.56 9.04
C SER A 385 -18.45 0.02 8.97
N GLU A 386 -18.94 0.33 7.77
CA GLU A 386 -20.27 0.90 7.55
C GLU A 386 -21.38 -0.06 7.97
N GLU A 387 -21.21 -1.36 7.70
CA GLU A 387 -22.16 -2.39 8.09
C GLU A 387 -22.15 -2.67 9.60
N LEU A 388 -20.97 -2.73 10.20
CA LEU A 388 -20.79 -3.19 11.59
C LEU A 388 -20.90 -2.06 12.62
N ALA A 389 -20.57 -0.81 12.28
CA ALA A 389 -20.60 0.33 13.20
C ALA A 389 -21.94 0.46 13.97
N PRO A 390 -23.13 0.50 13.33
CA PRO A 390 -24.38 0.63 14.07
C PRO A 390 -24.64 -0.56 14.99
N LEU A 391 -24.23 -1.77 14.60
CA LEU A 391 -24.40 -2.98 15.40
C LEU A 391 -23.46 -3.01 16.60
N ILE A 392 -22.22 -2.54 16.43
CA ILE A 392 -21.25 -2.40 17.52
C ILE A 392 -21.74 -1.34 18.52
N THR A 393 -22.29 -0.21 18.06
CA THR A 393 -22.88 0.80 18.94
C THR A 393 -24.06 0.23 19.75
N GLN A 394 -24.94 -0.56 19.11
CA GLN A 394 -26.03 -1.23 19.80
C GLN A 394 -25.54 -2.25 20.82
N ALA A 395 -24.54 -3.06 20.46
CA ALA A 395 -23.90 -4.03 21.35
C ALA A 395 -23.26 -3.34 22.57
N ARG A 396 -22.57 -2.22 22.39
CA ARG A 396 -22.01 -1.42 23.50
C ARG A 396 -23.10 -0.88 24.42
N ALA A 397 -24.19 -0.37 23.87
CA ALA A 397 -25.33 0.11 24.65
C ALA A 397 -26.02 -1.04 25.42
N ALA A 398 -26.10 -2.24 24.85
CA ALA A 398 -26.62 -3.42 25.53
C ALA A 398 -25.70 -3.85 26.69
N LEU A 399 -24.38 -3.81 26.49
CA LEU A 399 -23.40 -4.12 27.54
C LEU A 399 -23.48 -3.15 28.72
N THR A 400 -23.64 -1.85 28.48
CA THR A 400 -23.77 -0.87 29.58
C THR A 400 -25.08 -1.04 30.35
N GLN A 401 -26.11 -1.59 29.72
CA GLN A 401 -27.38 -1.97 30.36
C GLN A 401 -27.32 -3.34 31.05
N GLY A 402 -26.19 -4.05 30.97
CA GLY A 402 -26.02 -5.39 31.55
C GLY A 402 -26.70 -6.51 30.76
N ALA A 403 -27.13 -6.26 29.53
CA ALA A 403 -27.67 -7.30 28.64
C ALA A 403 -26.55 -8.13 28.01
N GLY A 404 -26.82 -9.42 27.78
CA GLY A 404 -25.91 -10.30 27.05
C GLY A 404 -25.84 -9.91 25.57
N VAL A 405 -24.62 -9.85 25.04
CA VAL A 405 -24.35 -9.54 23.63
C VAL A 405 -23.81 -10.77 22.93
N ASP A 406 -24.43 -11.16 21.81
CA ASP A 406 -23.87 -12.20 20.95
C ASP A 406 -22.90 -11.59 19.94
N VAL A 407 -21.61 -11.78 20.21
CA VAL A 407 -20.51 -11.32 19.36
C VAL A 407 -20.31 -12.23 18.13
N THR A 408 -20.85 -13.45 18.17
CA THR A 408 -20.65 -14.46 17.12
C THR A 408 -21.23 -14.03 15.78
N GLU A 409 -22.39 -13.37 15.80
CA GLU A 409 -23.03 -12.84 14.58
C GLU A 409 -22.19 -11.71 13.95
N LEU A 410 -21.60 -10.83 14.78
CA LEU A 410 -20.72 -9.76 14.30
C LEU A 410 -19.46 -10.31 13.65
N TRP A 411 -18.82 -11.31 14.28
CA TRP A 411 -17.69 -12.02 13.68
C TRP A 411 -18.06 -12.69 12.36
N THR A 412 -19.22 -13.35 12.30
CA THR A 412 -19.67 -14.05 11.08
C THR A 412 -19.89 -13.08 9.91
N ARG A 413 -20.43 -11.88 10.17
CA ARG A 413 -20.55 -10.82 9.16
C ARG A 413 -19.20 -10.29 8.71
N LEU A 414 -18.30 -10.03 9.66
CA LEU A 414 -16.94 -9.60 9.36
C LEU A 414 -16.20 -10.64 8.51
N GLU A 415 -16.26 -11.93 8.87
CA GLU A 415 -15.64 -13.02 8.12
C GLU A 415 -16.20 -13.13 6.69
N ARG A 416 -17.50 -12.93 6.49
CA ARG A 416 -18.10 -12.89 5.16
C ARG A 416 -17.52 -11.74 4.33
N ARG A 417 -17.36 -10.56 4.92
CA ARG A 417 -16.74 -9.39 4.25
C ARG A 417 -15.26 -9.60 3.96
N MET A 418 -14.52 -10.21 4.90
CA MET A 418 -13.12 -10.61 4.69
C MET A 418 -13.00 -11.57 3.50
N GLY A 419 -13.87 -12.58 3.45
CA GLY A 419 -13.93 -13.54 2.34
C GLY A 419 -14.24 -12.90 1.00
N ALA A 420 -15.25 -12.04 0.94
CA ALA A 420 -15.59 -11.27 -0.27
C ALA A 420 -14.41 -10.40 -0.74
N ALA A 421 -13.78 -9.67 0.18
CA ALA A 421 -12.65 -8.80 -0.14
C ALA A 421 -11.38 -9.58 -0.57
N ALA A 422 -11.20 -10.80 -0.08
CA ALA A 422 -10.13 -11.68 -0.53
C ALA A 422 -10.40 -12.25 -1.94
N GLN A 423 -11.66 -12.56 -2.26
CA GLN A 423 -12.05 -12.97 -3.60
C GLN A 423 -11.86 -11.83 -4.62
N GLU A 424 -12.33 -10.63 -4.30
CA GLU A 424 -12.11 -9.42 -5.11
C GLU A 424 -10.62 -9.19 -5.37
N ARG A 425 -9.77 -9.43 -4.37
CA ARG A 425 -8.32 -9.36 -4.54
C ARG A 425 -7.80 -10.38 -5.54
N GLU A 426 -8.23 -11.64 -5.48
CA GLU A 426 -7.81 -12.64 -6.48
C GLU A 426 -8.25 -12.24 -7.90
N ASP A 427 -9.44 -11.65 -8.02
CA ASP A 427 -9.95 -11.17 -9.30
C ASP A 427 -9.12 -9.98 -9.84
N PHE A 428 -8.73 -9.04 -8.96
CA PHE A 428 -7.83 -7.95 -9.31
C PHE A 428 -6.45 -8.45 -9.72
N ASP A 429 -5.87 -9.43 -9.00
CA ASP A 429 -4.58 -10.02 -9.34
C ASP A 429 -4.62 -10.69 -10.73
N ALA A 430 -5.70 -11.40 -11.04
CA ALA A 430 -5.90 -12.03 -12.35
C ALA A 430 -6.03 -10.99 -13.49
N ARG A 431 -6.76 -9.89 -13.24
CA ARG A 431 -6.88 -8.77 -14.18
C ARG A 431 -5.54 -8.05 -14.37
N ALA A 432 -4.79 -7.78 -13.30
CA ALA A 432 -3.45 -7.20 -13.39
C ALA A 432 -2.48 -8.09 -14.17
N ASP A 433 -2.52 -9.41 -13.98
CA ASP A 433 -1.73 -10.36 -14.77
C ASP A 433 -2.11 -10.35 -16.26
N ARG A 434 -3.37 -10.07 -16.58
CA ARG A 434 -3.80 -9.86 -17.97
C ARG A 434 -3.23 -8.56 -18.53
N VAL A 435 -3.39 -7.44 -17.83
CA VAL A 435 -2.87 -6.12 -18.25
C VAL A 435 -1.35 -6.19 -18.48
N VAL A 436 -0.60 -6.78 -17.55
CA VAL A 436 0.86 -6.92 -17.65
C VAL A 436 1.28 -7.74 -18.88
N ARG A 437 0.62 -8.87 -19.13
CA ARG A 437 0.93 -9.73 -20.30
C ARG A 437 0.57 -9.06 -21.62
N GLU A 438 -0.56 -8.38 -21.68
CA GLU A 438 -1.00 -7.67 -22.88
C GLU A 438 -0.10 -6.44 -23.15
N TYR A 439 0.31 -5.71 -22.13
CA TYR A 439 1.29 -4.63 -22.25
C TYR A 439 2.61 -5.10 -22.88
N ASP A 440 3.12 -6.29 -22.51
CA ASP A 440 4.36 -6.82 -23.07
C ASP A 440 4.28 -7.02 -24.60
N THR A 441 3.07 -7.12 -25.18
CA THR A 441 2.87 -7.22 -26.65
C THR A 441 2.94 -5.87 -27.36
N VAL A 442 2.52 -4.78 -26.69
CA VAL A 442 2.49 -3.41 -27.25
C VAL A 442 3.70 -2.58 -26.83
N ARG A 443 4.55 -3.08 -25.93
CA ARG A 443 5.75 -2.39 -25.40
C ARG A 443 6.72 -1.86 -26.48
N GLY A 444 6.72 -2.46 -27.67
CA GLY A 444 7.56 -2.02 -28.79
C GLY A 444 7.16 -0.67 -29.39
N LEU A 445 5.98 -0.15 -29.04
CA LEU A 445 5.51 1.17 -29.47
C LEU A 445 6.12 2.28 -28.60
N ALA A 446 6.78 3.24 -29.23
CA ALA A 446 7.32 4.43 -28.56
C ALA A 446 6.26 5.55 -28.43
N GLY A 447 5.09 5.23 -27.86
CA GLY A 447 4.00 6.18 -27.63
C GLY A 447 3.88 6.62 -26.15
N GLU A 448 3.36 7.82 -25.90
CA GLU A 448 3.09 8.33 -24.54
C GLU A 448 2.12 7.41 -23.77
N THR A 449 1.10 6.90 -24.45
CA THR A 449 0.15 5.89 -23.94
C THR A 449 0.87 4.64 -23.45
N THR A 450 1.83 4.13 -24.24
CA THR A 450 2.61 2.92 -23.90
C THR A 450 3.58 3.18 -22.75
N GLN A 451 4.19 4.36 -22.67
CA GLN A 451 5.05 4.74 -21.54
C GLN A 451 4.27 4.92 -20.23
N ARG A 452 3.07 5.51 -20.28
CA ARG A 452 2.18 5.62 -19.12
C ARG A 452 1.71 4.24 -18.66
N LEU A 453 1.27 3.40 -19.60
CA LEU A 453 0.87 2.02 -19.32
C LEU A 453 2.02 1.20 -18.72
N GLY A 454 3.25 1.37 -19.18
CA GLY A 454 4.43 0.71 -18.62
C GLY A 454 4.67 1.04 -17.14
N ARG A 455 4.54 2.32 -16.77
CA ARG A 455 4.64 2.75 -15.36
C ARG A 455 3.53 2.15 -14.50
N MET A 456 2.30 2.14 -15.00
CA MET A 456 1.17 1.53 -14.29
C MET A 456 1.33 0.02 -14.17
N ALA A 457 1.85 -0.66 -15.19
CA ALA A 457 2.16 -2.09 -15.12
C ALA A 457 3.22 -2.41 -14.06
N ASP A 458 4.23 -1.56 -13.89
CA ASP A 458 5.23 -1.69 -12.81
C ASP A 458 4.61 -1.49 -11.43
N THR A 459 3.73 -0.49 -11.27
CA THR A 459 2.95 -0.29 -10.03
C THR A 459 2.07 -1.49 -9.73
N LEU A 460 1.34 -2.04 -10.72
CA LEU A 460 0.51 -3.23 -10.55
C LEU A 460 1.33 -4.45 -10.14
N ARG A 461 2.54 -4.65 -10.71
CA ARG A 461 3.46 -5.71 -10.29
C ARG A 461 3.91 -5.54 -8.83
N ALA A 462 4.20 -4.31 -8.41
CA ALA A 462 4.59 -4.02 -7.04
C ALA A 462 3.43 -4.23 -6.06
N GLN A 463 2.23 -3.72 -6.38
CA GLN A 463 1.01 -3.90 -5.59
C GLN A 463 0.58 -5.36 -5.48
N ARG A 464 0.78 -6.17 -6.52
CA ARG A 464 0.51 -7.62 -6.49
C ARG A 464 1.44 -8.37 -5.53
N ARG A 465 2.69 -7.93 -5.40
CA ARG A 465 3.65 -8.53 -4.45
C ARG A 465 3.30 -8.24 -2.99
N LEU A 466 2.48 -7.23 -2.73
CA LEU A 466 1.89 -7.03 -1.41
C LEU A 466 0.96 -8.20 -1.11
N GLY A 467 1.13 -8.80 0.07
CA GLY A 467 0.23 -9.83 0.58
C GLY A 467 -1.12 -9.23 0.99
N ARG A 468 -1.29 -8.97 2.27
CA ARG A 468 -2.48 -8.27 2.77
C ARG A 468 -2.33 -6.78 2.50
N MET A 469 -3.43 -6.15 2.08
CA MET A 469 -3.49 -4.72 1.80
C MET A 469 -4.54 -4.05 2.68
N SER A 470 -4.27 -2.83 3.13
CA SER A 470 -5.26 -1.95 3.74
C SER A 470 -6.42 -1.66 2.79
N ALA A 471 -7.58 -1.27 3.34
CA ALA A 471 -8.75 -0.89 2.54
C ALA A 471 -8.41 0.22 1.54
N GLN A 472 -7.63 1.21 1.98
CA GLN A 472 -7.22 2.32 1.13
C GLN A 472 -6.24 1.89 0.03
N ALA A 473 -5.28 1.01 0.34
CA ALA A 473 -4.36 0.49 -0.68
C ALA A 473 -5.11 -0.34 -1.73
N ARG A 474 -6.18 -1.06 -1.34
CA ARG A 474 -7.05 -1.80 -2.27
C ARG A 474 -7.83 -0.90 -3.20
N GLU A 475 -8.47 0.15 -2.68
CA GLU A 475 -9.19 1.14 -3.50
C GLU A 475 -8.26 1.74 -4.57
N ARG A 476 -7.01 2.07 -4.19
CA ARG A 476 -6.00 2.54 -5.15
C ARG A 476 -5.58 1.47 -6.14
N TYR A 477 -5.45 0.22 -5.71
CA TYR A 477 -5.12 -0.88 -6.61
C TYR A 477 -6.19 -1.06 -7.68
N GLU A 478 -7.46 -1.02 -7.28
CA GLU A 478 -8.60 -1.06 -8.19
C GLU A 478 -8.58 0.12 -9.17
N GLN A 479 -8.37 1.34 -8.67
CA GLN A 479 -8.27 2.54 -9.52
C GLN A 479 -7.11 2.42 -10.53
N THR A 480 -5.92 2.03 -10.07
CA THR A 480 -4.73 1.83 -10.91
C THR A 480 -5.00 0.77 -11.98
N LEU A 481 -5.72 -0.29 -11.63
CA LEU A 481 -6.09 -1.35 -12.54
C LEU A 481 -7.08 -0.86 -13.60
N HIS A 482 -8.11 -0.13 -13.19
CA HIS A 482 -9.11 0.44 -14.09
C HIS A 482 -8.47 1.39 -15.12
N ASP A 483 -7.62 2.30 -14.65
CA ASP A 483 -6.91 3.25 -15.50
C ASP A 483 -5.94 2.55 -16.46
N ALA A 484 -5.28 1.48 -16.00
CA ALA A 484 -4.37 0.69 -16.85
C ALA A 484 -5.12 -0.09 -17.92
N GLU A 485 -6.30 -0.63 -17.61
CA GLU A 485 -7.17 -1.31 -18.59
C GLU A 485 -7.69 -0.32 -19.65
N ALA A 486 -8.03 0.90 -19.27
CA ALA A 486 -8.43 1.95 -20.20
C ALA A 486 -7.28 2.31 -21.17
N LEU A 487 -6.07 2.55 -20.63
CA LEU A 487 -4.88 2.84 -21.44
C LEU A 487 -4.45 1.66 -22.32
N LEU A 488 -4.67 0.43 -21.86
CA LEU A 488 -4.38 -0.76 -22.66
C LEU A 488 -5.33 -0.87 -23.86
N ALA A 489 -6.60 -0.53 -23.69
CA ALA A 489 -7.55 -0.49 -24.80
C ALA A 489 -7.16 0.56 -25.85
N GLU A 490 -6.71 1.74 -25.39
CA GLU A 490 -6.17 2.81 -26.25
C GLU A 490 -4.89 2.36 -26.97
N ALA A 491 -3.92 1.79 -26.25
CA ALA A 491 -2.68 1.27 -26.83
C ALA A 491 -2.93 0.17 -27.88
N HIS A 492 -3.92 -0.70 -27.66
CA HIS A 492 -4.32 -1.69 -28.66
C HIS A 492 -5.01 -1.06 -29.89
N ALA A 493 -5.73 0.05 -29.72
CA ALA A 493 -6.29 0.79 -30.85
C ALA A 493 -5.18 1.46 -31.66
N GLU A 494 -4.23 2.12 -30.99
CA GLU A 494 -3.03 2.71 -31.61
C GLU A 494 -2.19 1.66 -32.35
N TYR A 495 -1.96 0.51 -31.72
CA TYR A 495 -1.20 -0.58 -32.33
C TYR A 495 -1.87 -1.12 -33.60
N ARG A 496 -3.20 -1.30 -33.57
CA ARG A 496 -3.97 -1.73 -34.75
C ARG A 496 -3.93 -0.66 -35.85
N ALA A 497 -4.11 0.61 -35.51
CA ALA A 497 -3.99 1.70 -36.46
C ALA A 497 -2.59 1.75 -37.09
N ALA A 498 -1.53 1.59 -36.30
CA ALA A 498 -0.15 1.54 -36.79
C ALA A 498 0.09 0.34 -37.72
N GLN A 499 -0.49 -0.83 -37.42
CA GLN A 499 -0.43 -2.01 -38.28
C GLN A 499 -1.19 -1.79 -39.60
N GLU A 500 -2.39 -1.19 -39.57
CA GLU A 500 -3.17 -0.87 -40.76
C GLU A 500 -2.45 0.15 -41.66
N VAL A 501 -1.84 1.18 -41.07
CA VAL A 501 -0.98 2.14 -41.76
C VAL A 501 0.20 1.40 -42.40
N THR A 502 0.91 0.55 -41.64
CA THR A 502 2.05 -0.23 -42.17
C THR A 502 1.63 -1.18 -43.29
N ALA A 503 0.45 -1.80 -43.20
CA ALA A 503 -0.09 -2.67 -44.25
C ALA A 503 -0.47 -1.89 -45.52
N THR A 504 -1.05 -0.70 -45.37
CA THR A 504 -1.47 0.18 -46.47
C THR A 504 -0.24 0.77 -47.18
N PHE A 505 0.74 1.28 -46.43
CA PHE A 505 2.00 1.79 -47.01
C PHE A 505 2.92 0.66 -47.49
N GLY A 506 2.89 -0.52 -46.89
CA GLY A 506 3.75 -1.65 -47.27
C GLY A 506 3.42 -2.28 -48.63
N GLN A 507 2.18 -2.19 -49.11
CA GLN A 507 1.79 -2.66 -50.45
C GLN A 507 1.84 -1.55 -51.52
N ASP A 508 1.42 -0.32 -51.18
CA ASP A 508 1.34 0.78 -52.15
C ASP A 508 2.66 1.55 -52.32
N ALA A 509 3.49 1.67 -51.26
CA ALA A 509 4.78 2.35 -51.39
C ALA A 509 5.84 1.46 -52.07
N LEU A 510 5.74 0.13 -51.96
CA LEU A 510 6.64 -0.81 -52.66
C LEU A 510 6.26 -0.97 -54.14
N SER A 511 4.97 -0.94 -54.48
CA SER A 511 4.53 -0.95 -55.88
C SER A 511 4.84 0.37 -56.59
N GLY A 512 4.64 1.52 -55.91
CA GLY A 512 5.03 2.83 -56.44
C GLY A 512 6.55 3.05 -56.55
N LEU A 513 7.37 2.44 -55.69
CA LEU A 513 8.83 2.46 -55.82
C LEU A 513 9.34 1.51 -56.91
N LEU A 514 8.68 0.36 -57.13
CA LEU A 514 9.05 -0.58 -58.20
C LEU A 514 8.63 -0.07 -59.60
N ASP A 515 7.51 0.63 -59.73
CA ASP A 515 7.11 1.26 -61.01
C ASP A 515 8.04 2.42 -61.44
N VAL A 516 8.73 3.06 -60.49
CA VAL A 516 9.74 4.11 -60.80
C VAL A 516 11.04 3.52 -61.32
N PHE A 517 11.36 2.25 -61.01
CA PHE A 517 12.54 1.57 -61.54
C PHE A 517 12.27 0.83 -62.87
N ASP A 518 11.03 0.44 -63.17
CA ASP A 518 10.67 -0.22 -64.44
C ASP A 518 10.43 0.74 -65.62
N PHE A 519 10.47 2.07 -65.41
CA PHE A 519 10.27 3.07 -66.47
C PHE A 519 11.55 3.70 -67.06
N GLN A 520 12.70 3.01 -66.95
CA GLN A 520 13.94 3.47 -67.56
C GLN A 520 14.83 2.36 -68.14
N GLU A 521 14.25 1.30 -68.73
CA GLU A 521 15.02 0.24 -69.42
C GLU A 521 14.65 0.01 -70.90
N SER A 522 14.04 1.00 -71.56
CA SER A 522 13.80 0.93 -73.02
C SER A 522 14.10 2.24 -73.76
N SER A 523 15.32 2.74 -73.62
CA SER A 523 16.02 3.46 -74.70
C SER A 523 17.48 3.67 -74.32
N ILE A 524 18.34 3.56 -75.32
CA ILE A 524 19.80 3.76 -75.29
C ILE A 524 20.61 2.47 -75.06
N LEU A 525 20.46 1.53 -75.98
CA LEU A 525 21.56 0.66 -76.40
C LEU A 525 22.12 1.23 -77.70
N ASP A 526 23.28 1.90 -77.63
CA ASP A 526 24.28 1.84 -78.71
C ASP A 526 25.70 1.91 -78.11
N THR A 527 26.29 0.71 -78.03
CA THR A 527 27.68 0.28 -78.24
C THR A 527 28.79 1.33 -78.42
N ASP A 528 29.85 1.33 -77.59
CA ASP A 528 31.10 0.54 -77.77
C ASP A 528 32.10 0.72 -76.57
N PRO A 529 33.07 -0.20 -76.32
CA PRO A 529 33.75 -0.38 -75.02
C PRO A 529 35.22 0.10 -74.96
N GLY A 530 35.73 0.35 -73.75
CA GLY A 530 37.18 0.52 -73.49
C GLY A 530 37.51 1.02 -72.08
N PRO A 531 38.68 0.69 -71.49
CA PRO A 531 38.67 -0.07 -70.23
C PRO A 531 39.23 0.65 -68.97
N ALA A 532 38.73 0.17 -67.82
CA ALA A 532 39.37 -0.07 -66.52
C ALA A 532 40.19 1.03 -65.81
N ILE A 533 39.84 1.31 -64.55
CA ILE A 533 40.64 1.01 -63.32
C ILE A 533 40.14 1.84 -62.12
N ALA A 534 40.16 1.16 -60.95
CA ALA A 534 40.21 1.65 -59.57
C ALA A 534 38.90 1.98 -58.84
N ALA A 535 38.48 0.98 -58.06
CA ALA A 535 37.54 1.01 -56.96
C ALA A 535 37.94 1.98 -55.83
N ARG A 536 36.93 2.65 -55.26
CA ARG A 536 36.96 3.15 -53.87
C ARG A 536 35.52 3.39 -53.36
N THR A 537 35.02 2.41 -52.64
CA THR A 537 33.80 2.35 -51.80
C THR A 537 34.24 1.53 -50.56
N ASP A 538 33.95 1.80 -49.29
CA ASP A 538 33.03 2.67 -48.55
C ASP A 538 33.61 2.89 -47.13
N PRO A 539 33.09 3.84 -46.33
CA PRO A 539 33.06 3.71 -44.88
C PRO A 539 31.64 3.35 -44.40
N PHE A 540 31.58 2.51 -43.36
CA PHE A 540 30.40 2.05 -42.59
C PHE A 540 29.74 0.75 -43.02
N GLY A 541 30.51 -0.34 -42.84
CA GLY A 541 29.96 -1.69 -42.67
C GLY A 541 29.44 -1.91 -41.25
N PHE A 542 28.16 -2.24 -41.14
CA PHE A 542 27.57 -2.94 -40.00
C PHE A 542 27.67 -4.44 -40.29
N THR A 543 28.26 -5.23 -39.39
CA THR A 543 28.17 -6.70 -39.44
C THR A 543 27.51 -7.18 -38.16
N GLY A 544 26.35 -7.81 -38.31
CA GLY A 544 25.85 -8.77 -37.34
C GLY A 544 26.33 -10.17 -37.70
N GLY A 545 26.34 -11.08 -36.72
CA GLY A 545 26.27 -12.51 -36.99
C GLY A 545 27.13 -13.43 -36.12
N ALA A 546 26.41 -14.17 -35.26
CA ALA A 546 26.64 -15.57 -34.87
C ALA A 546 27.54 -15.92 -33.66
N ALA A 547 26.96 -16.85 -32.88
CA ALA A 547 27.38 -17.41 -31.60
C ALA A 547 28.58 -18.38 -31.67
N PRO A 548 29.15 -18.74 -30.49
CA PRO A 548 29.27 -20.17 -30.17
C PRO A 548 28.98 -20.53 -28.69
N THR A 549 28.43 -21.72 -28.49
CA THR A 549 28.40 -22.55 -27.26
C THR A 549 29.78 -23.16 -26.94
N PRO A 550 29.97 -23.93 -25.83
CA PRO A 550 29.76 -23.63 -24.41
C PRO A 550 31.08 -23.74 -23.61
N ALA A 551 31.27 -22.92 -22.58
CA ALA A 551 32.46 -23.02 -21.71
C ALA A 551 32.19 -23.90 -20.48
N THR A 552 33.02 -24.92 -20.30
CA THR A 552 33.17 -25.77 -19.10
C THR A 552 33.58 -24.96 -17.85
N PRO A 553 33.29 -25.47 -16.64
CA PRO A 553 33.31 -24.70 -15.40
C PRO A 553 34.72 -24.62 -14.78
N THR A 554 35.10 -23.43 -14.35
CA THR A 554 36.33 -23.16 -13.58
C THR A 554 35.97 -23.07 -12.09
N PRO A 555 36.79 -23.64 -11.17
CA PRO A 555 36.33 -24.09 -9.86
C PRO A 555 36.20 -22.97 -8.82
N ALA A 556 35.35 -23.23 -7.83
CA ALA A 556 35.06 -22.37 -6.69
C ALA A 556 36.31 -22.09 -5.83
N PRO A 557 36.45 -20.86 -5.28
CA PRO A 557 37.49 -20.55 -4.32
C PRO A 557 37.19 -21.24 -2.98
N ALA A 558 38.20 -21.93 -2.44
CA ALA A 558 38.16 -22.65 -1.19
C ALA A 558 37.94 -21.71 0.02
N PRO A 559 37.28 -22.19 1.08
CA PRO A 559 37.00 -21.41 2.29
C PRO A 559 38.28 -21.14 3.10
N ALA A 560 38.38 -19.93 3.63
CA ALA A 560 39.43 -19.56 4.58
C ALA A 560 39.34 -20.41 5.86
N PRO A 561 40.48 -20.78 6.48
CA PRO A 561 40.50 -21.67 7.63
C PRO A 561 39.97 -20.99 8.90
N THR A 562 39.07 -21.70 9.58
CA THR A 562 38.69 -21.48 10.99
C THR A 562 39.92 -21.46 11.90
N PRO A 563 40.10 -20.43 12.75
CA PRO A 563 40.98 -20.58 13.90
C PRO A 563 40.33 -21.50 14.94
N ALA A 564 41.12 -22.45 15.41
CA ALA A 564 40.76 -23.45 16.40
C ALA A 564 40.33 -22.81 17.74
N ALA A 565 39.42 -23.51 18.40
CA ALA A 565 39.11 -23.32 19.81
C ALA A 565 40.36 -23.54 20.67
N SER A 566 40.67 -22.56 21.53
CA SER A 566 41.47 -22.78 22.73
C SER A 566 40.53 -22.83 23.92
N ALA A 567 40.37 -24.03 24.47
CA ALA A 567 39.94 -24.24 25.84
C ALA A 567 41.21 -24.36 26.71
N ALA A 568 41.36 -23.47 27.70
CA ALA A 568 42.17 -23.60 28.92
C ALA A 568 41.97 -22.31 29.73
N SER A 569 41.15 -22.32 30.79
CA SER A 569 41.55 -22.56 32.20
C SER A 569 41.78 -21.25 32.96
N LEU A 570 40.90 -20.92 33.92
CA LEU A 570 41.20 -20.91 35.37
C LEU A 570 42.24 -19.85 35.78
N PHE A 571 41.77 -18.75 36.39
CA PHE A 571 42.10 -18.29 37.75
C PHE A 571 41.65 -16.82 37.92
N ASP A 572 40.98 -16.57 39.06
CA ASP A 572 40.45 -15.34 39.67
C ASP A 572 39.28 -14.58 39.03
#